data_AF-A0A8J2ZBW2-F1
#
_entry.id   AF-A0A8J2ZBW2-F1
#
_cell.length_a   1.000
_cell.length_b   1.000
_cell.length_c   1.000
_cell.angle_alpha   90.00
_cell.angle_beta   90.00
_cell.angle_gamma   90.00
#
_symmetry.space_group_name_H-M   'P 1'
#
loop_
_entity.id
_entity.type
_entity.pdbx_description
1 polymer ?
#
loop_
_entity_poly.entity_id
_entity_poly.type
_entity_poly.pdbx_seq_one_letter_code
_entity_poly.pdbx_strand_id
1 'polypeptide(L)'
;MGKYLPDFILGANDGIITTLAVISGVVGASLSPRIIVILGFANLLADGFSMGASNILSRRSETENELPTIKAAGHHGTATFIGFVAIGVIPLLAYLLPWFAGARFEAAAGLALATLFAVGAGRAFFTDRGWLVSGMEMLLIGTVAAVLAYGIGALGAAIVGEAYP
;
A
#
# COMPACT_ATOMS: atom_id res chain seq x y z
N MET A 1 -12.64 13.97 13.81
CA MET A 1 -11.55 13.34 13.03
C MET A 1 -11.10 12.00 13.61
N GLY A 2 -10.95 11.84 14.93
CA GLY A 2 -10.36 10.62 15.54
C GLY A 2 -11.08 9.28 15.29
N LYS A 3 -12.39 9.27 15.01
CA LYS A 3 -13.17 8.03 14.83
C LYS A 3 -12.81 7.22 13.58
N TYR A 4 -12.34 7.87 12.51
CA TYR A 4 -12.05 7.24 11.22
C TYR A 4 -10.55 7.16 10.92
N LEU A 5 -9.73 7.74 11.80
CA LEU A 5 -8.29 7.81 11.64
C LEU A 5 -7.61 6.43 11.68
N PRO A 6 -8.04 5.47 12.52
CA PRO A 6 -7.51 4.11 12.47
C PRO A 6 -7.75 3.43 11.12
N ASP A 7 -8.94 3.58 10.53
CA ASP A 7 -9.28 3.01 9.22
C ASP A 7 -8.47 3.67 8.09
N PHE A 8 -8.25 4.99 8.19
CA PHE A 8 -7.36 5.70 7.27
C PHE A 8 -5.91 5.20 7.36
N ILE A 9 -5.35 5.08 8.57
CA ILE A 9 -3.98 4.58 8.78
C ILE A 9 -3.83 3.14 8.30
N LEU A 10 -4.86 2.32 8.52
CA LEU A 10 -4.93 0.95 8.00
C LEU A 10 -4.84 0.95 6.48
N GLY A 11 -5.71 1.70 5.80
CA GLY A 11 -5.67 1.84 4.35
C GLY A 11 -4.34 2.38 3.84
N ALA A 12 -3.82 3.42 4.48
CA ALA A 12 -2.56 4.06 4.11
C ALA A 12 -1.37 3.08 4.15
N ASN A 13 -1.23 2.31 5.23
CA ASN A 13 -0.17 1.32 5.35
C ASN A 13 -0.27 0.24 4.28
N ASP A 14 -1.47 -0.30 4.06
CA ASP A 14 -1.70 -1.36 3.06
C ASP A 14 -1.46 -0.86 1.63
N GLY A 15 -1.88 0.38 1.34
CA GLY A 15 -1.65 1.04 0.06
C GLY A 15 -0.17 1.23 -0.26
N ILE A 16 0.65 1.65 0.71
CA ILE A 16 2.10 1.78 0.47
C ILE A 16 2.75 0.42 0.25
N ILE A 17 2.43 -0.58 1.08
CA ILE A 17 3.00 -1.92 0.97
C ILE A 17 2.64 -2.52 -0.40
N THR A 18 1.37 -2.43 -0.79
CA THR A 18 0.87 -2.97 -2.06
C THR A 18 1.53 -2.29 -3.26
N THR A 19 1.60 -0.95 -3.27
CA THR A 19 2.26 -0.22 -4.35
C THR A 19 3.75 -0.54 -4.41
N LEU A 20 4.43 -0.62 -3.27
CA LEU A 20 5.85 -0.97 -3.23
C LEU A 20 6.08 -2.41 -3.72
N ALA A 21 5.20 -3.35 -3.39
CA ALA A 21 5.25 -4.71 -3.88
C ALA A 21 5.05 -4.78 -5.41
N VAL A 22 4.10 -4.03 -5.97
CA VAL A 22 3.91 -3.93 -7.43
C VAL A 22 5.15 -3.37 -8.11
N ILE A 23 5.69 -2.26 -7.62
CA ILE A 23 6.93 -1.66 -8.13
C ILE A 23 8.07 -2.69 -8.08
N SER A 24 8.26 -3.32 -6.92
CA SER A 24 9.36 -4.26 -6.69
C SER A 24 9.25 -5.51 -7.55
N GLY A 25 8.04 -6.06 -7.74
CA GLY A 25 7.83 -7.22 -8.60
C GLY A 25 8.07 -6.92 -10.08
N VAL A 26 7.62 -5.76 -10.57
CA VAL A 26 7.86 -5.37 -11.96
C VAL A 26 9.35 -5.09 -12.21
N VAL A 27 10.05 -4.47 -11.26
CA VAL A 27 11.51 -4.28 -11.33
C VAL A 27 12.25 -5.61 -11.24
N GLY A 28 11.85 -6.52 -10.34
CA GLY A 28 12.42 -7.85 -10.22
C GLY A 28 12.26 -8.67 -11.49
N ALA A 29 11.15 -8.51 -12.19
CA ALA A 29 10.90 -9.11 -13.49
C ALA A 29 11.61 -8.41 -14.67
N SER A 30 12.40 -7.35 -14.42
CA SER A 30 13.08 -6.54 -15.43
C SER A 30 12.15 -5.98 -16.52
N LEU A 31 10.92 -5.65 -16.13
CA LEU A 31 9.89 -5.15 -17.04
C LEU A 31 9.96 -3.63 -17.24
N SER A 32 9.28 -3.14 -18.28
CA SER A 32 9.26 -1.71 -18.60
C SER A 32 8.69 -0.87 -17.45
N PRO A 33 9.30 0.28 -17.10
CA PRO A 33 8.76 1.22 -16.11
C PRO A 33 7.35 1.72 -16.42
N ARG A 34 6.88 1.65 -17.69
CA ARG A 34 5.50 1.99 -18.03
C ARG A 34 4.49 1.02 -17.40
N ILE A 35 4.86 -0.25 -17.25
CA ILE A 35 4.03 -1.27 -16.61
C ILE A 35 3.82 -0.92 -15.13
N ILE A 36 4.84 -0.36 -14.47
CA ILE A 36 4.74 0.12 -13.07
C ILE A 36 3.66 1.19 -12.94
N VAL A 37 3.62 2.16 -13.85
CA VAL A 37 2.60 3.22 -13.80
C VAL A 37 1.22 2.62 -14.04
N ILE A 38 1.06 1.77 -15.06
CA ILE A 38 -0.25 1.18 -15.40
C ILE A 38 -0.76 0.28 -14.26
N LEU A 39 0.04 -0.70 -13.84
CA LEU A 39 -0.35 -1.64 -12.78
C LEU A 39 -0.44 -0.95 -11.42
N GLY A 40 0.46 -0.01 -11.14
CA GLY A 40 0.44 0.76 -9.90
C GLY A 40 -0.87 1.51 -9.72
N PHE A 41 -1.31 2.27 -10.72
CA PHE A 41 -2.60 2.97 -10.63
C PHE A 41 -3.81 2.05 -10.70
N ALA A 42 -3.75 0.97 -11.50
CA ALA A 42 -4.83 -0.01 -11.56
C ALA A 42 -5.04 -0.68 -10.19
N ASN A 43 -3.98 -1.20 -9.57
CA ASN A 43 -4.06 -1.80 -8.24
C ASN A 43 -4.45 -0.77 -7.19
N LEU A 44 -3.91 0.46 -7.24
CA LEU A 44 -4.23 1.50 -6.27
C LEU A 44 -5.75 1.73 -6.15
N LEU A 45 -6.44 1.78 -7.30
CA LEU A 45 -7.88 1.99 -7.35
C LEU A 45 -8.67 0.71 -7.07
N ALA A 46 -8.27 -0.42 -7.66
CA ALA A 46 -8.99 -1.68 -7.51
C ALA A 46 -8.87 -2.26 -6.10
N ASP A 47 -7.65 -2.38 -5.57
CA ASP A 47 -7.39 -2.92 -4.24
C ASP A 47 -7.89 -1.96 -3.17
N GLY A 48 -7.69 -0.65 -3.37
CA GLY A 48 -8.24 0.37 -2.49
C GLY A 48 -9.77 0.25 -2.37
N PHE A 49 -10.47 0.14 -3.51
CA PHE A 49 -11.93 -0.01 -3.50
C PHE A 49 -12.35 -1.30 -2.80
N SER A 50 -11.68 -2.41 -3.11
CA SER A 50 -11.92 -3.71 -2.46
C SER A 50 -11.75 -3.64 -0.95
N MET A 51 -10.70 -2.98 -0.48
CA MET A 51 -10.40 -2.80 0.94
C MET A 51 -11.43 -1.91 1.64
N GLY A 52 -11.83 -0.80 1.01
CA GLY A 52 -12.89 0.07 1.52
C GLY A 52 -14.23 -0.67 1.62
N ALA A 53 -14.61 -1.42 0.59
CA ALA A 53 -15.82 -2.23 0.58
C ALA A 53 -15.77 -3.36 1.64
N SER A 54 -14.61 -4.00 1.79
CA SER A 54 -14.39 -5.05 2.79
C SER A 54 -14.54 -4.50 4.20
N ASN A 55 -14.00 -3.31 4.52
CA ASN A 55 -14.19 -2.69 5.83
C ASN A 55 -15.67 -2.37 6.11
N ILE A 56 -16.43 -1.89 5.11
CA ILE A 56 -17.88 -1.68 5.26
C ILE A 56 -18.59 -2.98 5.62
N LEU A 57 -18.23 -4.07 4.94
CA LEU A 57 -18.84 -5.38 5.16
C LEU A 57 -18.45 -5.95 6.53
N SER A 58 -17.16 -5.92 6.88
CA SER A 58 -16.64 -6.37 8.18
C SER A 58 -17.35 -5.69 9.34
N ARG A 59 -17.54 -4.37 9.28
CA ARG A 59 -18.26 -3.60 10.32
C ARG A 59 -19.72 -4.03 10.46
N ARG A 60 -20.40 -4.35 9.36
CA ARG A 60 -21.78 -4.86 9.40
C ARG A 60 -21.84 -6.26 10.01
N SER A 61 -20.82 -7.08 9.82
CA SER A 61 -20.77 -8.45 10.35
C SER A 61 -20.39 -8.52 11.83
N GLU A 62 -19.56 -7.60 12.33
CA GLU A 62 -19.14 -7.58 13.74
C GLU A 62 -20.23 -7.17 14.72
N THR A 63 -21.30 -6.50 14.26
CA THR A 63 -22.32 -5.97 15.16
C THR A 63 -23.60 -6.80 15.06
N GLU A 64 -23.55 -8.00 15.66
CA GLU A 64 -24.64 -8.98 15.66
C GLU A 64 -25.87 -8.51 16.47
N ASN A 65 -25.73 -7.50 17.36
CA ASN A 65 -26.83 -6.97 18.19
C ASN A 65 -27.29 -5.54 17.84
N GLU A 66 -26.56 -4.77 17.02
CA GLU A 66 -26.97 -3.44 16.54
C GLU A 66 -26.29 -3.14 15.19
N LEU A 67 -26.93 -3.46 14.06
CA LEU A 67 -26.32 -3.22 12.75
C LEU A 67 -25.89 -1.74 12.61
N PRO A 68 -24.59 -1.42 12.43
CA PRO A 68 -24.17 -0.06 12.20
C PRO A 68 -24.89 0.45 10.96
N THR A 69 -25.46 1.65 11.05
CA THR A 69 -26.17 2.23 9.91
C THR A 69 -25.28 2.20 8.66
N ILE A 70 -25.86 1.92 7.50
CA ILE A 70 -25.14 1.89 6.21
C ILE A 70 -24.28 3.14 6.02
N LYS A 71 -24.77 4.29 6.48
CA LYS A 71 -24.03 5.56 6.48
C LYS A 71 -22.80 5.51 7.39
N ALA A 72 -22.90 5.03 8.62
CA ALA A 72 -21.77 4.94 9.53
C ALA A 72 -20.69 3.99 9.00
N ALA A 73 -21.06 2.77 8.57
CA ALA A 73 -20.12 1.82 7.98
C ALA A 73 -19.46 2.39 6.71
N GLY A 74 -20.24 3.09 5.88
CA GLY A 74 -19.76 3.78 4.68
C GLY A 74 -18.61 4.76 4.96
N HIS A 75 -18.69 5.56 6.02
CA HIS A 75 -17.61 6.48 6.37
C HIS A 75 -16.30 5.78 6.74
N HIS A 76 -16.35 4.63 7.42
CA HIS A 76 -15.16 3.83 7.76
C HIS A 76 -14.51 3.23 6.50
N GLY A 77 -15.33 2.69 5.58
CA GLY A 77 -14.85 2.21 4.28
C GLY A 77 -14.23 3.30 3.43
N THR A 78 -14.89 4.46 3.34
CA THR A 78 -14.37 5.62 2.60
C THR A 78 -13.06 6.12 3.18
N ALA A 79 -12.92 6.16 4.51
CA ALA A 79 -11.65 6.55 5.15
C ALA A 79 -10.53 5.58 4.80
N THR A 80 -10.81 4.28 4.77
CA THR A 80 -9.86 3.23 4.35
C THR A 80 -9.43 3.43 2.90
N PHE A 81 -10.40 3.56 1.99
CA PHE A 81 -10.16 3.78 0.57
C PHE A 81 -9.30 5.02 0.31
N ILE A 82 -9.66 6.15 0.94
CA ILE A 82 -8.91 7.40 0.78
C ILE A 82 -7.50 7.25 1.36
N GLY A 83 -7.33 6.61 2.52
CA GLY A 83 -6.01 6.33 3.08
C GLY A 83 -5.14 5.52 2.11
N PHE A 84 -5.70 4.44 1.57
CA PHE A 84 -5.03 3.56 0.61
C PHE A 84 -4.56 4.31 -0.63
N VAL A 85 -5.46 5.07 -1.28
CA VAL A 85 -5.15 5.79 -2.52
C VAL A 85 -4.22 6.97 -2.27
N ALA A 86 -4.53 7.82 -1.29
CA ALA A 86 -3.81 9.07 -1.08
C ALA A 86 -2.36 8.85 -0.64
N ILE A 87 -2.09 7.80 0.13
CA ILE A 87 -0.76 7.49 0.62
C ILE A 87 -0.06 6.46 -0.27
N GLY A 88 -0.79 5.48 -0.78
CA GLY A 88 -0.26 4.47 -1.71
C GLY A 88 0.23 5.04 -3.05
N VAL A 89 -0.19 6.24 -3.46
CA VAL A 89 0.33 6.91 -4.66
C VAL A 89 1.76 7.45 -4.49
N ILE A 90 2.21 7.69 -3.25
CA ILE A 90 3.48 8.39 -2.97
C ILE A 90 4.69 7.71 -3.65
N PRO A 91 4.87 6.38 -3.59
CA PRO A 91 5.98 5.72 -4.28
C PRO A 91 5.90 5.84 -5.81
N LEU A 92 4.70 5.92 -6.39
CA LEU A 92 4.51 6.08 -7.85
C LEU A 92 4.94 7.46 -8.35
N LEU A 93 4.98 8.47 -7.48
CA LEU A 93 5.47 9.81 -7.86
C LEU A 93 6.91 9.76 -8.37
N ALA A 94 7.72 8.82 -7.89
CA ALA A 94 9.08 8.60 -8.39
C ALA A 94 9.12 8.17 -9.87
N TYR A 95 8.07 7.53 -10.37
CA TYR A 95 7.96 7.12 -11.77
C TYR A 95 7.30 8.18 -12.66
N LEU A 96 6.53 9.10 -12.06
CA LEU A 96 5.84 10.18 -12.78
C LEU A 96 6.69 11.44 -12.94
N LEU A 97 7.49 11.78 -11.92
CA LEU A 97 8.23 13.03 -11.91
C LEU A 97 9.60 12.89 -12.60
N PRO A 98 10.00 13.87 -13.43
CA PRO A 98 11.25 13.78 -14.18
C PRO A 98 12.50 13.87 -13.29
N TRP A 99 12.38 14.42 -12.09
CA TRP A 99 13.49 14.64 -11.16
C TRP A 99 14.12 13.33 -10.67
N PHE A 100 13.39 12.23 -10.73
CA PHE A 100 13.86 10.91 -10.30
C PHE A 100 14.38 10.06 -11.46
N ALA A 101 14.57 10.64 -12.66
CA ALA A 101 14.79 9.84 -13.87
C ALA A 101 15.98 8.88 -13.81
N GLY A 102 17.04 9.22 -13.08
CA GLY A 102 18.23 8.39 -12.91
C GLY A 102 18.18 7.36 -11.78
N ALA A 103 17.16 7.39 -10.91
CA ALA A 103 17.08 6.57 -9.70
C ALA A 103 15.63 6.30 -9.29
N ARG A 104 14.77 5.93 -10.26
CA ARG A 104 13.32 5.84 -10.04
C ARG A 104 12.96 4.79 -9.00
N PHE A 105 13.63 3.64 -9.02
CA PHE A 105 13.35 2.55 -8.09
C PHE A 105 13.82 2.90 -6.69
N GLU A 106 15.02 3.43 -6.54
CA GLU A 106 15.61 3.86 -5.27
C GLU A 106 14.80 4.99 -4.65
N ALA A 107 14.36 5.96 -5.46
CA ALA A 107 13.48 7.03 -5.02
C ALA A 107 12.11 6.49 -4.57
N ALA A 108 11.50 5.58 -5.34
CA ALA A 108 10.22 4.97 -4.97
C ALA A 108 10.34 4.18 -3.66
N ALA A 109 11.38 3.36 -3.51
CA ALA A 109 11.64 2.59 -2.30
C ALA A 109 11.91 3.52 -1.11
N GLY A 110 12.76 4.55 -1.28
CA GLY A 110 13.04 5.53 -0.23
C GLY A 110 11.79 6.29 0.22
N LEU A 111 10.96 6.74 -0.72
CA LEU A 111 9.68 7.38 -0.43
C LEU A 111 8.73 6.41 0.29
N ALA A 112 8.62 5.16 -0.17
CA ALA A 112 7.76 4.16 0.46
C ALA A 112 8.19 3.85 1.90
N LEU A 113 9.48 3.61 2.13
CA LEU A 113 10.01 3.31 3.46
C LEU A 113 9.85 4.50 4.41
N ALA A 114 10.19 5.72 3.97
CA ALA A 114 9.97 6.93 4.77
C ALA A 114 8.48 7.11 5.12
N THR A 115 7.59 6.87 4.16
CA THR A 115 6.14 7.00 4.39
C THR A 115 5.62 5.88 5.32
N LEU A 116 6.07 4.63 5.16
CA LEU A 116 5.72 3.52 6.05
C LEU A 116 6.12 3.80 7.49
N PHE A 117 7.35 4.30 7.68
CA PHE A 117 7.81 4.68 9.00
C PHE A 117 6.96 5.81 9.58
N ALA A 118 6.67 6.86 8.80
CA ALA A 118 5.91 8.01 9.27
C ALA A 118 4.45 7.65 9.61
N VAL A 119 3.76 6.91 8.75
CA VAL A 119 2.38 6.45 8.98
C VAL A 119 2.33 5.43 10.11
N GLY A 120 3.29 4.50 10.17
CA GLY A 120 3.45 3.54 11.24
C GLY A 120 3.72 4.20 12.60
N ALA A 121 4.62 5.19 12.66
CA ALA A 121 4.87 5.98 13.86
C ALA A 121 3.63 6.78 14.29
N GLY A 122 2.85 7.29 13.33
CA GLY A 122 1.58 7.98 13.59
C GLY A 122 0.55 7.10 14.31
N ARG A 123 0.62 5.76 14.18
CA ARG A 123 -0.24 4.83 14.92
C ARG A 123 0.00 4.87 16.44
N ALA A 124 1.18 5.30 16.89
CA ALA A 124 1.48 5.41 18.32
C ALA A 124 0.71 6.53 19.03
N PHE A 125 0.06 7.45 18.30
CA PHE A 125 -0.84 8.43 18.92
C PHE A 125 -2.14 7.82 19.48
N PHE A 126 -2.49 6.58 19.07
CA PHE A 126 -3.75 5.92 19.46
C PHE A 126 -3.54 4.49 19.96
N THR A 127 -2.30 4.07 20.16
CA THR A 127 -1.96 2.73 20.66
C THR A 127 -0.95 2.85 21.79
N ASP A 128 -0.90 1.87 22.68
CA ASP A 128 0.05 1.85 23.81
C ASP A 128 1.50 1.53 23.39
N ARG A 129 1.76 1.42 22.08
CA ARG A 129 3.08 1.10 21.52
C ARG A 129 3.86 2.38 21.25
N GLY A 130 5.17 2.35 21.48
CA GLY A 130 6.05 3.47 21.13
C GLY A 130 6.06 3.76 19.62
N TRP A 131 6.20 5.04 19.25
CA TRP A 131 6.24 5.51 17.85
C TRP A 131 7.37 4.86 17.05
N LEU A 132 8.55 4.71 17.66
CA LEU A 132 9.70 4.07 17.02
C LEU A 132 9.41 2.59 16.74
N VAL A 133 8.83 1.88 17.69
CA VAL A 133 8.49 0.45 17.52
C VAL A 133 7.47 0.28 16.41
N SER A 134 6.40 1.07 16.42
CA SER A 134 5.34 0.99 15.41
C SER A 134 5.85 1.34 14.01
N GLY A 135 6.70 2.36 13.87
CA GLY A 135 7.34 2.71 12.61
C GLY A 135 8.28 1.63 12.10
N MET A 136 9.10 1.04 12.98
CA MET A 136 10.05 -0.03 12.63
C MET A 136 9.33 -1.33 12.24
N GLU A 137 8.23 -1.69 12.91
CA GLU A 137 7.37 -2.82 12.53
C GLU A 137 6.88 -2.66 11.08
N MET A 138 6.37 -1.47 10.73
CA MET A 138 5.89 -1.22 9.38
C MET A 138 7.00 -1.22 8.33
N LEU A 139 8.19 -0.68 8.65
CA LEU A 139 9.36 -0.78 7.78
C LEU A 139 9.74 -2.23 7.49
N LEU A 140 9.76 -3.08 8.52
CA LEU A 140 10.10 -4.49 8.38
C LEU A 140 9.08 -5.20 7.48
N ILE A 141 7.79 -5.03 7.74
CA ILE A 141 6.72 -5.65 6.95
C ILE A 141 6.82 -5.20 5.49
N GLY A 142 6.94 -3.90 5.22
CA GLY A 142 7.03 -3.37 3.86
C GLY A 142 8.29 -3.81 3.13
N THR A 143 9.43 -3.88 3.81
CA THR A 143 10.70 -4.36 3.22
C THR A 143 10.60 -5.84 2.85
N VAL A 144 10.05 -6.67 3.75
CA VAL A 144 9.86 -8.10 3.48
C VAL A 144 8.91 -8.30 2.30
N ALA A 145 7.78 -7.59 2.26
CA ALA A 145 6.85 -7.65 1.14
C ALA A 145 7.50 -7.25 -0.19
N ALA A 146 8.31 -6.18 -0.19
CA ALA A 146 9.05 -5.72 -1.37
C ALA A 146 10.05 -6.78 -1.87
N VAL A 147 10.84 -7.37 -0.96
CA VAL A 147 11.82 -8.41 -1.29
C VAL A 147 11.13 -9.65 -1.86
N LEU A 148 10.03 -10.10 -1.24
CA LEU A 148 9.25 -11.23 -1.73
C LEU A 148 8.69 -10.95 -3.12
N ALA A 149 8.09 -9.78 -3.35
CA ALA A 149 7.54 -9.40 -4.64
C ALA A 149 8.63 -9.31 -5.72
N TYR A 150 9.78 -8.70 -5.40
CA TYR A 150 10.94 -8.65 -6.30
C TYR A 150 11.41 -10.06 -6.68
N GLY A 151 11.57 -10.94 -5.70
CA GLY A 151 12.00 -12.33 -5.92
C GLY A 151 11.01 -13.11 -6.79
N ILE A 152 9.71 -12.96 -6.53
CA ILE A 152 8.64 -13.57 -7.35
C ILE A 152 8.68 -13.02 -8.78
N GLY A 153 8.88 -11.71 -8.95
CA GLY A 153 9.05 -11.09 -10.27
C GLY A 153 10.23 -11.67 -11.04
N ALA A 154 11.39 -11.77 -10.38
CA ALA A 154 12.59 -12.35 -10.97
C ALA A 154 12.41 -13.83 -11.35
N LEU A 155 11.78 -14.61 -10.47
CA LEU A 155 11.44 -16.00 -10.73
C LEU A 155 10.46 -16.13 -11.90
N GLY A 156 9.42 -15.29 -11.93
CA GLY A 156 8.45 -15.26 -13.02
C GLY A 156 9.11 -14.94 -14.36
N ALA A 157 10.04 -13.97 -14.40
CA ALA A 157 10.81 -13.67 -15.59
C ALA A 157 11.70 -14.84 -16.03
N ALA A 158 12.30 -15.59 -15.09
CA ALA A 158 13.10 -16.77 -15.42
C ALA A 158 12.26 -17.92 -16.00
N ILE A 159 11.06 -18.14 -15.47
CA ILE A 159 10.16 -19.23 -15.91
C ILE A 159 9.49 -18.86 -17.25
N VAL A 160 9.05 -17.61 -17.40
CA VAL A 160 8.32 -17.15 -18.60
C VAL A 160 9.27 -16.72 -19.72
N GLY A 161 10.48 -16.27 -19.38
CA GLY A 161 11.48 -15.74 -20.30
C GLY A 161 12.12 -16.76 -21.25
N GLU A 162 11.88 -18.06 -21.08
CA GLU A 162 12.23 -19.06 -22.10
C GLU A 162 11.18 -19.20 -23.22
N ALA A 163 10.00 -18.57 -23.10
CA ALA A 163 8.85 -18.85 -23.97
C ALA A 163 8.59 -17.84 -25.12
N TYR A 164 9.34 -16.73 -25.22
CA TYR A 164 9.17 -15.76 -26.32
C TYR A 164 10.52 -15.33 -26.93
N PRO A 165 10.83 -15.73 -28.17
CA PRO A 165 12.00 -15.25 -28.92
C PRO A 165 11.87 -13.79 -29.36
#